data_AF-A0A7Y3HB56-F1
#
_entry.id   AF-A0A7Y3HB56-F1
#
_cell.length_a   1.000
_cell.length_b   1.000
_cell.length_c   1.000
_cell.angle_alpha   90.00
_cell.angle_beta   90.00
_cell.angle_gamma   90.00
#
_symmetry.space_group_name_H-M   'P 1'
#
loop_
_entity.id
_entity.type
_entity.pdbx_description
1 polymer ?
#
loop_
_entity_poly.entity_id
_entity_poly.type
_entity_poly.pdbx_seq_one_letter_code
_entity_poly.pdbx_strand_id
1 'polypeptide(L)' 'MIALILILLAVFHFMKEPEPRPVEETFIGDQVKLLKDAENIEDQYLDAVKKAQQQMEKDLEDDTGG' A
#
# COMPACT_ATOMS: atom_id res chain seq x y z
N MET A 1 50.07 -18.05 -0.47
CA MET A 1 49.47 -17.25 0.62
C MET A 1 49.05 -15.87 0.11
N ILE A 2 49.97 -14.96 -0.22
CA ILE A 2 49.63 -13.59 -0.67
C ILE A 2 48.78 -13.58 -1.95
N ALA A 3 49.11 -14.41 -2.94
CA ALA A 3 48.34 -14.51 -4.18
C ALA A 3 46.88 -14.96 -3.95
N LEU A 4 46.62 -15.86 -2.98
CA LEU A 4 45.27 -16.30 -2.63
C LEU A 4 44.44 -15.18 -1.99
N ILE A 5 45.08 -14.34 -1.17
CA ILE A 5 44.44 -13.19 -0.54
C ILE A 5 44.02 -12.17 -1.60
N LEU A 6 44.87 -11.91 -2.60
CA LEU A 6 44.56 -11.01 -3.70
C LEU A 6 43.38 -11.51 -4.56
N ILE A 7 43.33 -12.82 -4.81
CA ILE A 7 42.21 -13.44 -5.54
C ILE A 7 40.90 -13.30 -4.75
N LEU A 8 40.92 -13.54 -3.44
CA LEU A 8 39.74 -13.38 -2.58
C LEU A 8 39.25 -11.93 -2.54
N LEU A 9 40.16 -10.96 -2.45
CA LEU A 9 39.81 -9.53 -2.49
C LEU A 9 39.23 -9.13 -3.85
N ALA A 10 39.79 -9.63 -4.94
CA ALA A 10 39.25 -9.39 -6.28
C ALA A 10 37.83 -9.97 -6.40
N VAL A 11 37.61 -11.21 -5.97
CA VAL A 11 36.27 -11.84 -5.97
C VAL A 11 35.30 -11.03 -5.12
N PHE A 12 35.71 -10.61 -3.92
CA PHE A 12 34.86 -9.81 -3.04
C PHE A 12 34.54 -8.42 -3.64
N HIS A 13 35.51 -7.79 -4.31
CA HIS A 13 35.31 -6.51 -4.98
C HIS A 13 34.37 -6.61 -6.18
N PHE A 14 34.40 -7.74 -6.90
CA PHE A 14 33.53 -8.00 -8.05
C PHE A 14 32.21 -8.70 -7.68
N MET A 15 32.03 -9.13 -6.42
CA MET A 15 30.75 -9.63 -5.94
C MET A 15 29.77 -8.46 -5.89
N LYS A 16 28.81 -8.46 -6.82
CA LYS A 16 27.67 -7.55 -6.78
C LYS A 16 26.85 -7.83 -5.51
N GLU A 17 26.50 -6.76 -4.80
CA GLU A 17 25.49 -6.84 -3.76
C GLU A 17 24.18 -7.38 -4.37
N PRO A 18 23.50 -8.33 -3.71
CA PRO A 18 22.20 -8.78 -4.17
C PRO A 18 21.26 -7.58 -4.20
N GLU A 19 20.52 -7.42 -5.31
CA GLU A 19 19.56 -6.34 -5.43
C GLU A 19 18.53 -6.40 -4.28
N PRO A 20 18.14 -5.24 -3.71
CA PRO A 20 17.13 -5.22 -2.68
C PRO A 20 15.84 -5.85 -3.23
N ARG A 21 15.36 -6.90 -2.57
CA ARG A 21 14.11 -7.57 -2.97
C ARG A 21 12.95 -6.55 -2.96
N PRO A 22 12.05 -6.59 -3.95
CA PRO A 22 10.89 -5.71 -3.99
C PRO A 22 10.04 -5.88 -2.71
N VAL A 23 9.50 -4.76 -2.22
CA VAL A 23 8.74 -4.72 -0.95
C VAL A 23 7.52 -5.64 -0.97
N GLU A 24 6.97 -5.88 -2.16
CA GLU A 24 5.86 -6.80 -2.43
C GLU A 24 6.20 -8.27 -2.13
N GLU A 25 7.48 -8.66 -2.22
CA GLU A 25 7.98 -10.01 -1.89
C GLU A 25 8.55 -10.09 -0.47
N THR A 26 8.48 -8.98 0.28
CA THR A 26 8.92 -8.90 1.66
C THR A 26 7.73 -9.15 2.59
N PHE A 27 7.97 -9.68 3.79
CA PHE A 27 6.97 -9.96 4.84
C PHE A 27 6.03 -8.77 5.19
N ILE A 28 6.37 -7.56 4.78
CA ILE A 28 5.61 -6.32 5.00
C ILE A 28 4.62 -6.03 3.85
N GLY A 29 4.84 -6.60 2.65
CA GLY A 29 4.00 -6.35 1.47
C GLY A 29 2.54 -6.76 1.64
N ASP A 30 2.27 -7.89 2.30
CA ASP A 30 0.90 -8.34 2.60
C ASP A 30 0.18 -7.43 3.60
N GLN A 31 0.91 -6.88 4.57
CA GLN A 31 0.33 -5.99 5.59
C GLN A 31 -0.10 -4.65 4.99
N VAL A 32 0.67 -4.13 4.03
CA VAL A 32 0.32 -2.87 3.34
C VAL A 32 -0.90 -3.05 2.42
N LYS A 33 -1.06 -4.22 1.78
CA LYS A 33 -2.28 -4.53 1.00
C LYS A 33 -3.52 -4.56 1.87
N LEU A 34 -3.45 -5.22 3.03
CA LEU A 34 -4.54 -5.27 4.02
C LEU A 34 -4.98 -3.88 4.50
N LEU A 35 -4.03 -2.97 4.76
CA LEU A 35 -4.35 -1.60 5.18
C LEU A 35 -5.04 -0.81 4.07
N LYS A 36 -4.58 -0.97 2.82
CA LYS A 36 -5.17 -0.29 1.65
C LYS A 36 -6.57 -0.82 1.30
N ASP A 37 -6.81 -2.10 1.53
CA ASP A 37 -8.14 -2.70 1.36
C ASP A 37 -9.11 -2.21 2.45
N ALA A 38 -8.64 -2.05 3.69
CA ALA A 38 -9.44 -1.51 4.78
C ALA A 38 -9.83 -0.03 4.55
N GLU A 39 -8.89 0.80 4.08
CA GLU A 39 -9.12 2.21 3.75
C GLU A 39 -10.19 2.36 2.66
N ASN A 40 -10.12 1.56 1.59
CA ASN A 40 -11.13 1.57 0.53
C ASN A 40 -12.54 1.19 1.02
N ILE A 41 -12.64 0.29 2.00
CA ILE A 41 -13.94 -0.11 2.58
C ILE A 41 -14.53 1.04 3.42
N GLU A 42 -13.70 1.70 4.22
CA GLU A 42 -14.13 2.86 5.03
C GLU A 42 -14.62 4.00 4.14
N ASP A 43 -13.87 4.34 3.09
CA ASP A 43 -14.25 5.38 2.14
C ASP A 43 -15.57 5.08 1.43
N GLN A 44 -15.76 3.83 0.98
CA GLN A 44 -17.03 3.40 0.37
C GLN A 44 -18.21 3.52 1.33
N TYR A 45 -18.01 3.19 2.61
CA TYR A 45 -19.05 3.31 3.62
C TYR A 45 -19.40 4.77 3.91
N LEU A 46 -18.38 5.63 4.06
CA LEU A 46 -18.57 7.07 4.26
C LEU A 46 -19.31 7.73 3.09
N ASP A 47 -18.97 7.36 1.86
CA ASP A 47 -19.65 7.87 0.66
C ASP A 47 -21.10 7.38 0.56
N ALA A 48 -21.37 6.12 0.91
CA ALA A 48 -22.72 5.59 0.94
C ALA A 48 -23.60 6.32 1.98
N VAL A 49 -23.05 6.58 3.17
CA VAL A 49 -23.74 7.33 4.23
C VAL A 49 -24.00 8.77 3.80
N LYS A 50 -23.03 9.45 3.19
CA LYS A 50 -23.22 10.82 2.68
C LYS A 50 -24.30 10.89 1.60
N LYS A 51 -24.31 9.93 0.67
CA LYS A 51 -25.36 9.86 -0.36
C LYS A 51 -26.75 9.64 0.24
N ALA A 52 -26.86 8.78 1.25
CA ALA A 52 -28.12 8.57 1.96
C ALA A 52 -28.61 9.84 2.69
N GLN A 53 -27.70 10.59 3.33
CA GLN A 53 -28.05 11.86 3.96
C GLN A 53 -28.49 12.91 2.94
N GLN A 54 -27.78 13.05 1.82
CA GLN A 54 -28.17 13.97 0.75
C GLN A 54 -29.53 13.63 0.14
N GLN A 55 -29.85 12.34 0.01
CA GLN A 55 -31.15 11.90 -0.46
C GLN A 55 -32.25 12.28 0.54
N MET A 56 -32.03 12.02 1.82
CA MET A 56 -32.96 12.37 2.89
C MET A 56 -33.18 13.89 3.01
N GLU A 57 -32.13 14.68 2.87
CA GLU A 57 -32.21 16.14 2.89
C GLU A 57 -33.04 16.68 1.72
N LYS A 58 -32.85 16.13 0.51
CA LYS A 58 -33.69 16.45 -0.65
C LYS A 58 -35.14 16.05 -0.45
N ASP A 59 -35.38 14.84 0.06
CA ASP A 59 -36.74 14.36 0.31
C ASP A 59 -37.45 15.24 1.35
N LEU A 60 -36.73 15.72 2.37
CA LEU A 60 -37.26 16.67 3.36
C LEU A 60 -37.49 18.08 2.80
N GLU A 61 -36.60 18.56 1.93
CA GLU A 61 -36.73 19.86 1.26
C GLU A 61 -37.93 19.87 0.28
N ASP A 62 -38.14 18.76 -0.44
CA ASP A 62 -39.31 18.57 -1.31
C ASP A 62 -40.62 18.43 -0.51
N ASP A 63 -40.62 17.73 0.64
CA ASP A 63 -41.82 17.51 1.48
C ASP A 63 -42.21 18.74 2.33
N THR A 64 -41.26 19.66 2.59
CA THR A 64 -41.51 20.91 3.33
C THR A 64 -41.75 22.13 2.44
N GLY A 65 -41.67 21.96 1.10
CA GLY A 65 -41.66 23.05 0.12
C GLY A 65 -42.69 22.97 -1.01
N GLY A 66 -43.80 22.23 -0.83
CA GLY A 66 -44.93 22.14 -1.78
C GLY A 66 -46.24 22.73 -1.25
#